data_AF-A0A429WGR5-F1
#
_entry.id   AF-A0A429WGR5-F1
#
_cell.length_a   1.000
_cell.length_b   1.000
_cell.length_c   1.000
_cell.angle_alpha   90.00
_cell.angle_beta   90.00
_cell.angle_gamma   90.00
#
_symmetry.space_group_name_H-M   'P 1'
#
loop_
_entity.id
_entity.type
_entity.pdbx_description
1 polymer ?
#
loop_
_entity_poly.entity_id
_entity_poly.type
_entity_poly.pdbx_seq_one_letter_code
_entity_poly.pdbx_strand_id
1 'polypeptide(L)'
;MAARPCGRHTRGMAEPLPAPGFPLEYELFDTVTEAARAALESVLIESIERRKEFGAMICQQGNQFFAMPPREGDTNTVDVGHRLGNRGCPEGATAVAYYHTHPAYKGAGFNMEPDRFSPEDRGVADDLKIDAYVGSVSGLFLRYDHRMRKIMVAGPRLRNARDLPQPVPVKKPAVKKPAPKRPRQHIIPAPRLL
;
A
#
# COMPACT_ATOMS: atom_id res chain seq x y z
N MET A 1 -46.37 -4.09 64.32
CA MET A 1 -46.86 -4.63 63.03
C MET A 1 -46.43 -3.68 61.92
N ALA A 2 -46.07 -4.25 60.76
CA ALA A 2 -45.61 -3.61 59.52
C ALA A 2 -44.12 -3.19 59.44
N ALA A 3 -43.30 -4.10 58.88
CA ALA A 3 -42.20 -3.76 58.01
C ALA A 3 -42.21 -4.76 56.84
N ARG A 4 -42.47 -4.27 55.62
CA ARG A 4 -42.46 -5.05 54.38
C ARG A 4 -41.02 -5.27 53.94
N PRO A 5 -40.59 -6.47 53.53
CA PRO A 5 -39.30 -6.62 52.88
C PRO A 5 -39.38 -6.16 51.41
N CYS A 6 -38.46 -5.28 51.03
CA CYS A 6 -38.17 -4.93 49.64
C CYS A 6 -37.76 -6.19 48.87
N GLY A 7 -38.59 -6.60 47.91
CA GLY A 7 -38.21 -7.58 46.90
C GLY A 7 -37.11 -6.99 46.02
N ARG A 8 -35.90 -7.56 46.13
CA ARG A 8 -34.81 -7.30 45.19
C ARG A 8 -35.09 -8.12 43.94
N HIS A 9 -35.74 -7.52 42.95
CA HIS A 9 -35.77 -8.07 41.60
C HIS A 9 -34.35 -8.04 41.03
N THR A 10 -33.65 -9.18 41.09
CA THR A 10 -32.51 -9.46 40.20
C THR A 10 -33.09 -9.59 38.81
N ARG A 11 -33.17 -8.46 38.10
CA ARG A 11 -33.41 -8.43 36.66
C ARG A 11 -32.23 -9.17 36.02
N GLY A 12 -32.52 -10.31 35.40
CA GLY A 12 -31.52 -11.15 34.74
C GLY A 12 -30.67 -10.28 33.84
N MET A 13 -29.34 -10.35 34.04
CA MET A 13 -28.40 -9.98 33.01
C MET A 13 -28.72 -10.90 31.83
N ALA A 14 -29.35 -10.36 30.79
CA ALA A 14 -29.47 -11.08 29.54
C ALA A 14 -28.05 -11.50 29.13
N GLU A 15 -27.86 -12.78 28.85
CA GLU A 15 -26.63 -13.24 28.20
C GLU A 15 -26.36 -12.35 26.99
N PRO A 16 -25.11 -11.92 26.77
CA PRO A 16 -24.77 -11.22 25.54
C PRO A 16 -25.19 -12.11 24.38
N LEU A 17 -26.02 -11.57 23.47
CA LEU A 17 -26.32 -12.23 22.21
C LEU A 17 -25.00 -12.65 21.56
N PRO A 18 -24.86 -13.88 21.04
CA PRO A 18 -23.65 -14.29 20.36
C PRO A 18 -23.35 -13.27 19.27
N ALA A 19 -22.10 -12.81 19.23
CA ALA A 19 -21.64 -11.90 18.19
C ALA A 19 -22.10 -12.46 16.83
N PRO A 20 -22.69 -11.63 15.95
CA PRO A 20 -23.12 -12.11 14.64
C PRO A 20 -21.94 -12.83 13.98
N GLY A 21 -22.14 -14.10 13.64
CA GLY A 21 -21.14 -14.89 12.95
C GLY A 21 -20.80 -14.19 11.64
N PHE A 22 -19.63 -13.55 11.60
CA PHE A 22 -19.08 -12.98 10.38
C PHE A 22 -18.74 -14.13 9.42
N PRO A 23 -19.19 -14.11 8.16
CA PRO A 23 -18.38 -14.65 7.09
C PRO A 23 -17.60 -13.47 6.50
N LEU A 24 -16.43 -13.20 7.08
CA LEU A 24 -15.39 -12.43 6.40
C LEU A 24 -14.52 -13.47 5.70
N GLU A 25 -14.84 -13.79 4.45
CA GLU A 25 -13.89 -14.57 3.64
C GLU A 25 -12.69 -13.67 3.37
N TYR A 26 -11.68 -13.79 4.21
CA TYR A 26 -10.37 -13.21 3.95
C TYR A 26 -9.63 -14.10 2.96
N GLU A 27 -8.87 -13.48 2.05
CA GLU A 27 -7.88 -14.23 1.28
C GLU A 27 -6.79 -14.73 2.24
N LEU A 28 -6.55 -16.03 2.21
CA LEU A 28 -5.59 -16.72 3.07
C LEU A 28 -4.30 -16.97 2.29
N PHE A 29 -3.18 -16.67 2.95
CA PHE A 29 -1.85 -16.80 2.39
C PHE A 29 -0.98 -17.72 3.24
N ASP A 30 0.01 -18.35 2.62
CA ASP A 30 0.97 -19.23 3.29
C ASP A 30 2.03 -18.44 4.05
N THR A 31 2.24 -17.17 3.71
CA THR A 31 3.20 -16.30 4.38
C THR A 31 2.64 -14.92 4.73
N VAL A 32 3.18 -14.32 5.81
CA VAL A 32 2.88 -12.93 6.21
C VAL A 32 3.22 -11.93 5.09
N THR A 33 4.30 -12.18 4.35
CA THR A 33 4.77 -11.29 3.27
C THR A 33 3.82 -11.29 2.08
N GLU A 34 3.23 -12.43 1.72
CA GLU A 34 2.20 -12.50 0.68
C GLU A 34 0.93 -11.76 1.09
N ALA A 35 0.45 -11.96 2.32
CA ALA A 35 -0.69 -11.22 2.86
C ALA A 35 -0.44 -9.70 2.85
N ALA A 36 0.77 -9.27 3.25
CA ALA A 36 1.16 -7.87 3.21
C ALA A 36 1.19 -7.31 1.78
N ARG A 37 1.75 -8.07 0.82
CA ARG A 37 1.81 -7.67 -0.58
C ARG A 37 0.39 -7.50 -1.14
N ALA A 38 -0.46 -8.50 -1.00
CA ALA A 38 -1.82 -8.46 -1.53
C ALA A 38 -2.60 -7.26 -0.99
N ALA A 39 -2.52 -7.02 0.32
CA ALA A 39 -3.14 -5.86 0.96
C ALA A 39 -2.62 -4.54 0.39
N LEU A 40 -1.31 -4.37 0.28
CA LEU A 40 -0.71 -3.14 -0.25
C LEU A 40 -1.01 -2.94 -1.73
N GLU A 41 -0.98 -3.99 -2.55
CA GLU A 41 -1.35 -3.91 -3.97
C GLU A 41 -2.81 -3.50 -4.16
N SER A 42 -3.71 -3.91 -3.25
CA SER A 42 -5.12 -3.54 -3.30
C SER A 42 -5.39 -2.05 -3.06
N VAL A 43 -4.54 -1.37 -2.28
CA VAL A 43 -4.85 -0.02 -1.75
C VAL A 43 -3.83 1.06 -2.13
N LEU A 44 -2.61 0.70 -2.57
CA LEU A 44 -1.54 1.67 -2.80
C LEU A 44 -1.91 2.72 -3.87
N ILE A 45 -2.53 2.31 -4.97
CA ILE A 45 -2.93 3.25 -6.03
C ILE A 45 -3.95 4.27 -5.49
N GLU A 46 -4.97 3.80 -4.75
CA GLU A 46 -5.95 4.68 -4.12
C GLU A 46 -5.28 5.61 -3.10
N SER A 47 -4.38 5.07 -2.28
CA SER A 47 -3.61 5.83 -1.30
C SER A 47 -2.86 7.00 -1.94
N ILE A 48 -2.18 6.76 -3.07
CA ILE A 48 -1.45 7.78 -3.83
C ILE A 48 -2.40 8.82 -4.43
N GLU A 49 -3.48 8.38 -5.07
CA GLU A 49 -4.48 9.26 -5.70
C GLU A 49 -5.13 10.21 -4.69
N ARG A 50 -5.43 9.68 -3.49
CA ARG A 50 -6.11 10.42 -2.41
C ARG A 50 -5.14 11.15 -1.49
N ARG A 51 -3.84 10.89 -1.59
CA ARG A 51 -2.81 11.38 -0.66
C ARG A 51 -3.14 11.07 0.80
N LYS A 52 -3.66 9.88 1.06
CA LYS A 52 -4.02 9.39 2.39
C LYS A 52 -3.28 8.10 2.69
N GLU A 53 -2.74 7.95 3.89
CA GLU A 53 -2.22 6.67 4.33
C GLU A 53 -3.37 5.71 4.60
N PHE A 54 -3.16 4.46 4.24
CA PHE A 54 -4.04 3.36 4.54
C PHE A 54 -3.24 2.29 5.26
N GLY A 55 -3.88 1.57 6.17
CA GLY A 55 -3.20 0.48 6.86
C GLY A 55 -4.13 -0.33 7.74
N ALA A 56 -3.69 -1.54 8.04
CA ALA A 56 -4.38 -2.43 8.97
C ALA A 56 -3.44 -3.54 9.46
N MET A 57 -3.98 -4.41 10.29
CA MET A 57 -3.25 -5.53 10.88
C MET A 57 -3.22 -6.73 9.94
N ILE A 58 -2.17 -7.53 10.06
CA ILE A 58 -2.05 -8.85 9.45
C ILE A 58 -2.17 -9.88 10.57
N CYS A 59 -3.12 -10.78 10.40
CA CYS A 59 -3.52 -11.77 11.37
C CYS A 59 -3.10 -13.16 10.91
N GLN A 60 -2.80 -14.02 11.87
CA GLN A 60 -2.55 -15.44 11.68
C GLN A 60 -3.73 -16.23 12.23
N GLN A 61 -4.22 -17.20 11.46
CA GLN A 61 -5.20 -18.18 11.89
C GLN A 61 -4.72 -19.58 11.47
N GLY A 62 -4.45 -20.43 12.47
CA GLY A 62 -3.74 -21.70 12.22
C GLY A 62 -2.37 -21.45 11.59
N ASN A 63 -2.15 -22.04 10.40
CA ASN A 63 -0.90 -21.91 9.65
C ASN A 63 -0.98 -20.90 8.51
N GLN A 64 -2.08 -20.15 8.40
CA GLN A 64 -2.34 -19.21 7.32
C GLN A 64 -2.42 -17.78 7.84
N PHE A 65 -2.24 -16.82 6.92
CA PHE A 65 -2.20 -15.40 7.19
C PHE A 65 -3.21 -14.64 6.35
N PHE A 66 -3.76 -13.57 6.89
CA PHE A 66 -4.65 -12.67 6.16
C PHE A 66 -4.51 -11.24 6.63
N ALA A 67 -4.84 -10.30 5.76
CA ALA A 67 -4.85 -8.88 6.08
C ALA A 67 -6.27 -8.42 6.46
N MET A 68 -6.37 -7.61 7.51
CA MET A 68 -7.59 -6.89 7.82
C MET A 68 -7.86 -5.81 6.75
N PRO A 69 -9.14 -5.44 6.50
CA PRO A 69 -9.47 -4.38 5.58
C PRO A 69 -8.76 -3.07 5.93
N PRO A 70 -8.25 -2.32 4.94
CA PRO A 70 -7.49 -1.11 5.19
C PRO A 70 -8.35 -0.04 5.85
N ARG A 71 -7.81 0.60 6.89
CA ARG A 71 -8.38 1.81 7.49
C ARG A 71 -7.75 3.02 6.83
N GLU A 72 -8.54 4.04 6.59
CA GLU A 72 -8.06 5.32 6.06
C GLU A 72 -7.53 6.19 7.20
N GLY A 73 -6.39 6.84 6.96
CA GLY A 73 -5.78 7.83 7.82
C GLY A 73 -5.67 9.21 7.18
N ASP A 74 -4.70 9.97 7.65
CA ASP A 74 -4.26 11.24 7.08
C ASP A 74 -3.04 11.05 6.17
N THR A 75 -2.49 12.14 5.65
CA THR A 75 -1.39 12.10 4.67
C THR A 75 -0.13 11.39 5.15
N ASN A 76 0.10 11.37 6.47
CA ASN A 76 1.33 10.89 7.11
C ASN A 76 1.07 10.08 8.40
N THR A 77 -0.16 9.61 8.59
CA THR A 77 -0.50 8.78 9.76
C THR A 77 -1.76 7.98 9.51
N VAL A 78 -1.78 6.74 10.02
CA VAL A 78 -2.98 5.90 10.04
C VAL A 78 -3.03 5.07 11.32
N ASP A 79 -4.23 4.96 11.90
CA ASP A 79 -4.48 3.99 12.96
C ASP A 79 -4.80 2.62 12.35
N VAL A 80 -3.82 1.72 12.41
CA VAL A 80 -3.92 0.36 11.86
C VAL A 80 -4.86 -0.57 12.64
N GLY A 81 -5.45 -0.15 13.76
CA GLY A 81 -6.34 -1.00 14.58
C GLY A 81 -5.66 -1.69 15.76
N HIS A 82 -4.38 -1.41 15.98
CA HIS A 82 -3.62 -1.97 17.09
C HIS A 82 -4.19 -1.63 18.48
N ARG A 83 -4.99 -0.57 18.61
CA ARG A 83 -5.66 -0.17 19.86
C ARG A 83 -7.02 -0.85 20.09
N LEU A 84 -7.52 -1.59 19.11
CA LEU A 84 -8.79 -2.32 19.21
C LEU A 84 -8.60 -3.62 20.03
N GLY A 85 -9.73 -4.23 20.42
CA GLY A 85 -9.73 -5.57 21.01
C GLY A 85 -8.99 -6.57 20.11
N ASN A 86 -8.18 -7.45 20.72
CA ASN A 86 -7.27 -8.36 20.02
C ASN A 86 -6.40 -7.69 18.94
N ARG A 87 -6.02 -6.42 19.16
CA ARG A 87 -5.23 -5.62 18.21
C ARG A 87 -5.86 -5.61 16.81
N GLY A 88 -7.19 -5.55 16.72
CA GLY A 88 -7.93 -5.47 15.46
C GLY A 88 -8.11 -6.79 14.71
N CYS A 89 -7.52 -7.90 15.18
CA CYS A 89 -7.77 -9.23 14.61
C CYS A 89 -9.05 -9.85 15.17
N PRO A 90 -9.77 -10.68 14.39
CA PRO A 90 -10.93 -11.41 14.87
C PRO A 90 -10.56 -12.43 15.96
N GLU A 91 -11.56 -12.91 16.70
CA GLU A 91 -11.36 -13.95 17.71
C GLU A 91 -10.79 -15.22 17.09
N GLY A 92 -9.86 -15.88 17.80
CA GLY A 92 -9.16 -17.06 17.30
C GLY A 92 -7.99 -16.77 16.34
N ALA A 93 -7.79 -15.51 15.94
CA ALA A 93 -6.62 -15.08 15.18
C ALA A 93 -5.64 -14.26 16.05
N THR A 94 -4.38 -14.25 15.65
CA THR A 94 -3.31 -13.49 16.34
C THR A 94 -2.72 -12.43 15.42
N ALA A 95 -2.59 -11.19 15.89
CA ALA A 95 -1.86 -10.15 15.18
C ALA A 95 -0.36 -10.47 15.12
N VAL A 96 0.19 -10.59 13.90
CA VAL A 96 1.60 -10.97 13.67
C VAL A 96 2.41 -9.93 12.91
N ALA A 97 1.73 -9.02 12.20
CA ALA A 97 2.33 -7.87 11.55
C ALA A 97 1.26 -6.79 11.32
N TYR A 98 1.67 -5.65 10.79
CA TYR A 98 0.75 -4.68 10.18
C TYR A 98 1.32 -4.18 8.86
N TYR A 99 0.46 -3.57 8.05
CA TYR A 99 0.85 -2.89 6.83
C TYR A 99 0.33 -1.46 6.82
N HIS A 100 1.04 -0.57 6.12
CA HIS A 100 0.52 0.75 5.76
C HIS A 100 1.13 1.29 4.46
N THR A 101 0.59 2.39 3.96
CA THR A 101 1.08 3.04 2.74
C THR A 101 1.72 4.39 3.02
N HIS A 102 2.70 4.77 2.20
CA HIS A 102 3.29 6.11 2.18
C HIS A 102 2.98 6.80 0.83
N PRO A 103 1.91 7.61 0.74
CA PRO A 103 1.39 8.09 -0.55
C PRO A 103 2.09 9.32 -1.13
N ALA A 104 2.92 10.03 -0.36
CA ALA A 104 3.40 11.36 -0.71
C ALA A 104 4.91 11.42 -0.96
N TYR A 105 5.33 12.19 -1.97
CA TYR A 105 6.73 12.52 -2.20
C TYR A 105 7.25 13.57 -1.22
N LYS A 106 8.56 13.52 -0.94
CA LYS A 106 9.30 14.61 -0.27
C LYS A 106 9.13 15.89 -1.10
N GLY A 107 8.57 16.95 -0.52
CA GLY A 107 8.43 18.25 -1.21
C GLY A 107 7.05 18.91 -1.20
N ALA A 108 6.05 18.37 -0.50
CA ALA A 108 4.72 19.00 -0.36
C ALA A 108 4.54 19.77 0.97
N GLY A 109 5.59 20.44 1.48
CA GLY A 109 5.58 21.06 2.82
C GLY A 109 5.74 20.08 3.98
N PHE A 110 5.98 18.79 3.68
CA PHE A 110 6.22 17.73 4.64
C PHE A 110 7.66 17.20 4.53
N ASN A 111 8.31 16.96 5.67
CA ASN A 111 9.66 16.39 5.77
C ASN A 111 9.66 14.84 5.71
N MET A 112 8.63 14.24 5.10
CA MET A 112 8.47 12.79 5.05
C MET A 112 9.38 12.18 3.99
N GLU A 113 10.00 11.05 4.33
CA GLU A 113 10.77 10.22 3.40
C GLU A 113 9.94 8.96 3.07
N PRO A 114 9.22 8.93 1.92
CA PRO A 114 8.21 7.90 1.67
C PRO A 114 8.78 6.48 1.60
N ASP A 115 10.05 6.34 1.25
CA ASP A 115 10.74 5.06 1.10
C ASP A 115 11.42 4.58 2.39
N ARG A 116 10.97 5.07 3.56
CA ARG A 116 11.53 4.71 4.88
C ARG A 116 10.44 4.63 5.92
N PHE A 117 10.59 3.72 6.88
CA PHE A 117 9.80 3.73 8.10
C PHE A 117 10.15 4.94 8.97
N SER A 118 9.12 5.64 9.45
CA SER A 118 9.24 6.73 10.42
C SER A 118 9.65 6.19 11.81
N PRO A 119 10.10 7.04 12.75
CA PRO A 119 10.19 6.68 14.16
C PRO A 119 8.88 6.13 14.72
N GLU A 120 7.74 6.71 14.33
CA GLU A 120 6.42 6.35 14.79
C GLU A 120 6.02 4.95 14.31
N ASP A 121 6.27 4.62 13.03
CA ASP A 121 5.99 3.29 12.48
C ASP A 121 6.78 2.23 13.25
N ARG A 122 8.09 2.47 13.43
CA ARG A 122 8.96 1.55 14.17
C ARG A 122 8.53 1.42 15.63
N GLY A 123 8.04 2.50 16.24
CA GLY A 123 7.48 2.50 17.59
C GLY A 123 6.30 1.54 17.70
N VAL A 124 5.34 1.60 16.77
CA VAL A 124 4.18 0.69 16.75
C VAL A 124 4.63 -0.78 16.63
N ALA A 125 5.55 -1.07 15.70
CA ALA A 125 6.09 -2.42 15.51
C ALA A 125 6.82 -2.95 16.75
N ASP A 126 7.71 -2.13 17.32
CA ASP A 126 8.53 -2.48 18.48
C ASP A 126 7.66 -2.68 19.74
N ASP A 127 6.69 -1.81 19.99
CA ASP A 127 5.78 -1.88 21.14
C ASP A 127 4.90 -3.13 21.11
N LEU A 128 4.42 -3.49 19.92
CA LEU A 128 3.56 -4.65 19.73
C LEU A 128 4.35 -5.97 19.57
N LYS A 129 5.67 -5.87 19.34
CA LYS A 129 6.58 -7.00 19.03
C LYS A 129 6.12 -7.75 17.78
N ILE A 130 5.78 -7.01 16.72
CA ILE A 130 5.34 -7.53 15.43
C ILE A 130 6.07 -6.81 14.31
N ASP A 131 6.11 -7.43 13.13
CA ASP A 131 6.74 -6.80 11.97
C ASP A 131 5.82 -5.76 11.32
N ALA A 132 6.41 -4.89 10.50
CA ALA A 132 5.68 -3.91 9.72
C ALA A 132 6.02 -4.00 8.24
N TYR A 133 5.06 -3.74 7.39
CA TYR A 133 5.24 -3.67 5.94
C TYR A 133 4.76 -2.31 5.43
N VAL A 134 5.51 -1.74 4.49
CA VAL A 134 5.10 -0.48 3.85
C VAL A 134 5.17 -0.56 2.34
N GLY A 135 4.13 -0.03 1.71
CA GLY A 135 4.09 0.26 0.28
C GLY A 135 4.23 1.75 0.05
N SER A 136 5.28 2.18 -0.64
CA SER A 136 5.53 3.61 -0.86
C SER A 136 5.02 4.09 -2.22
N VAL A 137 4.88 5.41 -2.36
CA VAL A 137 4.53 6.09 -3.62
C VAL A 137 5.50 5.76 -4.76
N SER A 138 6.75 5.40 -4.46
CA SER A 138 7.70 4.96 -5.47
C SER A 138 7.38 3.54 -5.97
N GLY A 139 6.61 2.77 -5.20
CA GLY A 139 6.34 1.35 -5.41
C GLY A 139 7.30 0.44 -4.65
N LEU A 140 8.13 0.95 -3.73
CA LEU A 140 8.93 0.06 -2.88
C LEU A 140 8.03 -0.72 -1.92
N PHE A 141 8.34 -2.01 -1.80
CA PHE A 141 7.76 -2.90 -0.81
C PHE A 141 8.82 -3.21 0.24
N LEU A 142 8.64 -2.67 1.44
CA LEU A 142 9.63 -2.79 2.51
C LEU A 142 9.02 -3.53 3.70
N ARG A 143 9.89 -4.24 4.43
CA ARG A 143 9.60 -4.83 5.74
C ARG A 143 10.51 -4.21 6.79
N TYR A 144 9.95 -3.91 7.94
CA TYR A 144 10.69 -3.70 9.17
C TYR A 144 10.58 -4.95 10.03
N ASP A 145 11.72 -5.60 10.27
CA ASP A 145 11.83 -6.72 11.20
C ASP A 145 12.08 -6.16 12.60
N HIS A 146 11.10 -6.32 13.50
CA HIS A 146 11.17 -5.72 14.84
C HIS A 146 12.23 -6.38 15.72
N ARG A 147 12.54 -7.67 15.50
CA ARG A 147 13.53 -8.41 16.30
C ARG A 147 14.93 -7.93 15.98
N MET A 148 15.22 -7.76 14.69
CA MET A 148 16.50 -7.29 14.19
C MET A 148 16.62 -5.77 14.15
N ARG A 149 15.50 -5.06 14.32
CA ARG A 149 15.38 -3.60 14.14
C ARG A 149 15.91 -3.13 12.79
N LYS A 150 15.61 -3.90 11.73
CA LYS A 150 16.18 -3.74 10.40
C LYS A 150 15.11 -3.56 9.34
N ILE A 151 15.34 -2.63 8.43
CA ILE A 151 14.51 -2.43 7.24
C ILE A 151 15.11 -3.22 6.07
N MET A 152 14.25 -3.90 5.32
CA MET A 152 14.63 -4.73 4.18
C MET A 152 13.63 -4.54 3.03
N VAL A 153 14.09 -4.76 1.79
CA VAL A 153 13.18 -4.92 0.65
C VAL A 153 12.49 -6.28 0.77
N ALA A 154 11.16 -6.28 0.80
CA ALA A 154 10.34 -7.47 1.04
C ALA A 154 9.95 -8.20 -0.26
N GLY A 155 10.28 -7.64 -1.43
CA GLY A 155 10.09 -8.27 -2.73
C GLY A 155 10.12 -7.27 -3.89
N PRO A 156 9.63 -7.66 -5.08
CA PRO A 156 9.49 -6.76 -6.23
C PRO A 156 8.67 -5.50 -5.92
N ARG A 157 8.81 -4.48 -6.76
CA ARG A 157 8.01 -3.25 -6.61
C ARG A 157 6.52 -3.54 -6.75
N LEU A 158 5.72 -2.81 -5.97
CA LEU A 158 4.26 -2.80 -6.06
C LEU A 158 3.81 -1.95 -7.25
N ARG A 159 2.64 -2.24 -7.78
CA ARG A 159 1.95 -1.34 -8.73
C ARG A 159 1.56 -0.07 -7.98
N ASN A 160 2.06 1.08 -8.46
CA ASN A 160 1.88 2.39 -7.82
C ASN A 160 1.23 3.43 -8.74
N ALA A 161 0.76 3.00 -9.91
CA ALA A 161 -0.04 3.80 -10.83
C ALA A 161 -0.96 2.88 -11.62
N ARG A 162 -2.10 3.40 -12.07
CA ARG A 162 -2.94 2.70 -13.06
C ARG A 162 -2.17 2.63 -14.38
N ASP A 163 -2.32 1.51 -15.10
CA ASP A 163 -1.85 1.43 -16.47
C ASP A 163 -2.63 2.48 -17.29
N LEU A 164 -1.99 3.61 -17.59
CA LEU A 164 -2.56 4.56 -18.55
C LEU A 164 -2.60 3.86 -19.92
N PRO A 165 -3.69 4.01 -20.70
CA PRO A 165 -3.66 3.61 -22.10
C PRO A 165 -2.44 4.27 -22.74
N GLN A 166 -1.52 3.47 -23.29
CA GLN A 166 -0.38 4.06 -23.96
C GLN A 166 -0.90 4.97 -25.07
N PRO A 167 -0.41 6.21 -25.19
CA PRO A 167 -0.78 7.05 -26.32
C PRO A 167 -0.44 6.27 -27.58
N VAL A 168 -1.46 6.01 -28.40
CA VAL A 168 -1.31 5.36 -29.71
C VAL A 168 -0.16 6.06 -30.42
N PRO A 169 0.85 5.36 -30.95
CA PRO A 169 1.97 6.01 -31.63
C PRO A 169 1.42 6.88 -32.76
N VAL A 170 1.48 8.21 -32.58
CA VAL A 170 1.13 9.14 -33.64
C VAL A 170 2.15 8.89 -34.74
N LYS A 171 1.71 8.30 -35.86
CA LYS A 171 2.53 8.16 -37.06
C LYS A 171 3.04 9.55 -37.42
N LYS A 172 4.32 9.81 -37.18
CA LYS A 172 4.96 11.06 -37.61
C LYS A 172 4.74 11.18 -39.13
N PRO A 173 4.26 12.33 -39.64
CA PRO A 173 4.18 12.51 -41.09
C PRO A 173 5.57 12.30 -41.67
N ALA A 174 5.63 11.52 -42.75
CA ALA A 174 6.89 11.21 -43.42
C ALA A 174 7.62 12.52 -43.78
N VAL A 175 8.83 12.68 -43.27
CA VAL A 175 9.74 13.75 -43.69
C VAL A 175 9.98 13.55 -45.19
N LYS A 176 9.43 14.44 -46.02
CA LYS A 176 9.75 14.47 -47.46
C LYS A 176 11.25 14.66 -47.58
N LYS A 177 11.96 13.64 -48.10
CA LYS A 177 13.37 13.76 -48.47
C LYS A 177 13.53 14.92 -49.45
N PRO A 178 14.51 15.82 -49.28
CA PRO A 178 14.75 16.87 -50.25
C PRO A 178 15.15 16.24 -51.59
N ALA A 179 14.61 16.80 -52.68
CA ALA A 179 14.86 16.34 -54.03
C ALA A 179 16.36 16.37 -54.37
N PRO A 180 16.87 15.41 -55.16
CA PRO A 180 18.27 15.39 -55.55
C PRO A 180 18.63 16.64 -56.37
N LYS A 181 19.70 17.32 -55.97
CA LYS A 181 20.25 18.47 -56.70
C LYS A 181 20.71 18.00 -58.09
N ARG A 182 20.25 18.70 -59.15
CA ARG A 182 20.72 18.47 -60.52
C ARG A 182 22.25 18.68 -60.60
N PRO A 183 22.99 17.82 -61.31
CA PRO A 183 24.42 18.03 -61.51
C PRO A 183 24.65 19.28 -62.36
N ARG A 184 25.64 20.09 -61.95
CA ARG A 184 26.12 21.24 -62.73
C ARG A 184 26.76 20.73 -64.02
N GLN A 185 26.29 21.23 -65.16
CA GLN A 185 26.94 20.98 -66.45
C GLN A 185 28.27 21.74 -66.48
N HIS A 186 29.39 21.00 -66.59
CA HIS A 186 30.68 21.58 -66.92
C HIS A 186 30.72 21.87 -68.42
N ILE A 187 30.79 23.15 -68.77
CA ILE A 187 31.06 23.61 -70.14
C ILE A 187 32.57 23.52 -70.36
N ILE A 188 33.00 22.67 -71.29
CA ILE A 188 34.38 22.59 -71.76
C ILE A 188 34.52 23.59 -72.93
N PRO A 189 35.46 24.55 -72.91
CA PRO A 189 35.68 25.42 -74.05
C PRO A 189 36.46 24.68 -75.16
N ALA A 190 36.04 24.88 -76.41
CA ALA A 190 36.62 24.27 -77.60
C ALA A 190 38.02 24.85 -77.94
N PRO A 191 38.92 24.09 -78.58
CA PRO A 191 40.27 24.55 -78.90
C PRO A 191 40.27 25.50 -80.11
N ARG A 192 41.10 26.54 -80.02
CA ARG A 192 41.43 27.47 -81.12
C ARG A 192 42.27 26.73 -82.17
N LEU A 193 41.82 26.75 -83.42
CA LEU A 193 42.65 26.44 -84.58
C LEU A 193 43.27 27.74 -85.14
N LEU A 194 44.55 27.62 -85.52
CA LEU A 194 45.38 28.65 -86.15
C LEU A 194 44.87 29.03 -87.55
#